data_AF-A0AAW2MKY8-F1
#
_entry.id   AF-A0AAW2MKY8-F1
#
_cell.length_a   1.000
_cell.length_b   1.000
_cell.length_c   1.000
_cell.angle_alpha   90.00
_cell.angle_beta   90.00
_cell.angle_gamma   90.00
#
_symmetry.space_group_name_H-M   'P 1'
#
loop_
_entity.id
_entity.type
_entity.pdbx_description
1 polymer ?
#
loop_
_entity_poly.entity_id
_entity_poly.type
_entity_poly.pdbx_seq_one_letter_code
_entity_poly.pdbx_strand_id
1 'polypeptide(L)'
;MASTCNKSFSSNYMLLKPEDAGFLDLAKMLFSSDLGKRKFIDCPEGAREPFGRRWIIFISVMVQKLLQATAKPMAAFGSGVENWLNLLSGNGGFFGLVMNALKMFFPARQNETTSMLERKVVHPDKTSASFLSFIGNIDKRLELDSNISHGDKRYFAALSVMASKASYENQKYIESIVQDHWKMYFVGSYDFWNDYQEKATTQAFVLEDKNDVIVVAFRGTEPFDADAWSSDFDLSWYELPGAGKIHGGFMKALGLQKNQGWPQEQDDNKPDTAYYAIRKLLKERLQKSDNAKFIVTGHSLGGALAALFPAILSCTRSHGCSTD
;
A
#
# COMPACT_ATOMS: atom_id res chain seq x y z
N MET A 1 14.34 -10.87 25.30
CA MET A 1 15.63 -10.26 24.92
C MET A 1 15.48 -9.79 23.48
N ALA A 2 15.64 -8.49 23.20
CA ALA A 2 15.53 -8.00 21.83
C ALA A 2 16.65 -8.62 20.99
N SER A 3 16.31 -9.41 19.97
CA SER A 3 17.31 -9.94 19.04
C SER A 3 18.01 -8.77 18.36
N THR A 4 19.32 -8.63 18.58
CA THR A 4 20.16 -7.65 17.90
C THR A 4 20.01 -7.84 16.39
N CYS A 5 19.53 -6.79 15.70
CA CYS A 5 19.25 -6.88 14.28
C CYS A 5 20.55 -7.09 13.49
N ASN A 6 20.75 -8.24 12.84
CA ASN A 6 21.91 -8.44 11.96
C ASN A 6 21.72 -7.63 10.67
N LYS A 7 22.66 -6.71 10.41
CA LYS A 7 22.62 -5.73 9.31
C LYS A 7 23.80 -5.91 8.34
N SER A 8 24.44 -7.08 8.34
CA SER A 8 25.57 -7.40 7.48
C SER A 8 25.28 -7.22 5.99
N PHE A 9 24.00 -7.25 5.58
CA PHE A 9 23.55 -7.01 4.21
C PHE A 9 23.69 -5.54 3.75
N SER A 10 23.94 -4.60 4.67
CA SER A 10 24.04 -3.18 4.37
C SER A 10 25.39 -2.63 4.81
N SER A 11 26.03 -1.85 3.93
CA SER A 11 27.34 -1.24 4.20
C SER A 11 27.26 -0.07 5.19
N ASN A 12 26.11 0.59 5.27
CA ASN A 12 25.82 1.73 6.13
C ASN A 12 24.30 1.91 6.29
N TYR A 13 23.85 2.48 7.40
CA TYR A 13 22.42 2.63 7.66
C TYR A 13 22.14 3.73 8.69
N MET A 14 20.89 4.18 8.72
CA MET A 14 20.33 4.95 9.83
C MET A 14 18.90 4.49 10.02
N LEU A 15 18.58 3.94 11.19
CA LEU A 15 17.24 3.44 11.51
C LEU A 15 16.66 4.23 12.67
N LEU A 16 15.42 4.67 12.50
CA LEU A 16 14.65 5.36 13.51
C LEU A 16 13.74 4.35 14.22
N LYS A 17 13.69 4.43 15.55
CA LYS A 17 12.82 3.63 16.44
C LYS A 17 11.94 4.57 17.27
N PRO A 18 10.86 5.13 16.70
CA PRO A 18 10.00 6.11 17.39
C PRO A 18 9.48 5.64 18.76
N GLU A 19 9.29 4.34 18.93
CA GLU A 19 8.89 3.67 20.17
C GLU A 19 9.87 3.95 21.33
N ASP A 20 11.17 3.97 21.04
CA ASP A 20 12.24 4.19 22.01
C ASP A 20 12.52 5.69 22.25
N ALA A 21 11.82 6.58 21.54
CA ALA A 21 12.05 8.02 21.60
C ALA A 21 11.27 8.68 22.75
N GLY A 22 11.95 9.02 23.85
CA GLY A 22 11.38 9.90 24.88
C GLY A 22 11.28 11.35 24.40
N PHE A 23 10.29 12.12 24.87
CA PHE A 23 10.14 13.55 24.52
C PHE A 23 11.40 14.37 24.81
N LEU A 24 12.05 14.13 25.95
CA LEU A 24 13.31 14.80 26.30
C LEU A 24 14.46 14.41 25.36
N ASP A 25 14.50 13.16 24.90
CA ASP A 25 15.56 12.70 24.01
C ASP A 25 15.39 13.25 22.59
N LEU A 26 14.14 13.43 22.15
CA LEU A 26 13.80 14.16 20.92
C LEU A 26 14.21 15.63 21.01
N ALA A 27 13.90 16.32 22.11
CA ALA A 27 14.30 17.71 22.30
C ALA A 27 15.83 17.86 22.31
N LYS A 28 16.55 16.97 23.01
CA LYS A 28 18.02 16.98 23.04
C LYS A 28 18.66 16.81 21.66
N MET A 29 17.99 16.13 20.71
CA MET A 29 18.50 15.96 19.34
C MET A 29 18.65 17.29 18.61
N LEU A 30 17.85 18.30 18.95
CA LEU A 30 17.96 19.63 18.34
C LEU A 30 19.22 20.39 18.81
N PHE A 31 19.75 20.05 19.98
CA PHE A 31 20.90 20.74 20.58
C PHE A 31 22.26 20.03 20.40
N SER A 32 22.29 18.77 19.94
CA SER A 32 23.54 18.04 19.68
C SER A 32 23.52 17.36 18.31
N SER A 33 24.65 17.45 17.59
CA SER A 33 24.83 16.86 16.25
C SER A 33 25.13 15.37 16.25
N ASP A 34 25.43 14.78 17.40
CA ASP A 34 25.80 13.38 17.55
C ASP A 34 24.54 12.51 17.65
N LEU A 35 24.28 11.72 16.60
CA LEU A 35 23.10 10.87 16.51
C LEU A 35 23.29 9.50 17.18
N GLY A 36 24.51 8.95 17.18
CA GLY A 36 24.80 7.62 17.72
C GLY A 36 24.57 7.50 19.24
N LYS A 37 24.50 8.63 19.94
CA LYS A 37 24.17 8.69 21.38
C LYS A 37 22.67 8.55 21.69
N ARG A 38 21.80 8.44 20.69
CA ARG A 38 20.34 8.44 20.86
C ARG A 38 19.79 7.04 20.79
N LYS A 39 19.06 6.61 21.83
CA LYS A 39 18.46 5.27 21.90
C LYS A 39 17.52 4.95 20.73
N PHE A 40 16.83 5.97 20.20
CA PHE A 40 15.89 5.84 19.10
C PHE A 40 16.52 5.96 17.70
N ILE A 41 17.84 6.14 17.60
CA ILE A 41 18.56 6.17 16.32
C ILE A 41 19.64 5.10 16.34
N ASP A 42 19.54 4.18 15.40
CA ASP A 42 20.46 3.08 15.25
C ASP A 42 21.27 3.30 13.97
N CYS A 43 22.55 3.65 14.12
CA CYS A 43 23.47 3.99 13.03
C CYS A 43 24.93 3.68 13.45
N PRO A 44 25.87 3.55 12.50
CA PRO A 44 27.28 3.38 12.83
C PRO A 44 27.84 4.50 13.71
N GLU A 45 28.82 4.18 14.57
CA GLU A 45 29.43 5.15 15.48
C GLU A 45 30.02 6.35 14.73
N GLY A 46 29.85 7.55 15.30
CA GLY A 46 30.37 8.78 14.72
C GLY A 46 29.45 9.44 13.68
N ALA A 47 28.26 8.88 13.40
CA ALA A 47 27.27 9.51 12.54
C ALA A 47 26.83 10.89 13.08
N ARG A 48 27.00 11.93 12.26
CA ARG A 48 26.65 13.32 12.56
C ARG A 48 25.78 13.88 11.46
N GLU A 49 24.76 14.65 11.83
CA GLU A 49 23.87 15.31 10.90
C GLU A 49 23.77 16.82 11.19
N PRO A 50 23.69 17.67 10.14
CA PRO A 50 23.51 19.11 10.29
C PRO A 50 22.16 19.42 10.92
N PHE A 51 22.03 20.62 11.50
CA PHE A 51 20.81 21.03 12.22
C PHE A 51 19.53 20.86 11.38
N GLY A 52 19.56 21.27 10.10
CA GLY A 52 18.40 21.12 9.21
C GLY A 52 17.93 19.67 9.07
N ARG A 53 18.87 18.72 8.93
CA ARG A 53 18.53 17.29 8.84
C ARG A 53 18.02 16.74 10.18
N ARG A 54 18.61 17.17 11.30
CA ARG A 54 18.14 16.82 12.65
C ARG A 54 16.72 17.32 12.92
N TRP A 55 16.39 18.53 12.48
CA TRP A 55 15.03 19.10 12.58
C TRP A 55 14.01 18.28 11.78
N ILE A 56 14.38 17.84 10.57
CA ILE A 56 13.52 16.99 9.74
C ILE A 56 13.31 15.61 10.41
N ILE A 57 14.37 14.99 10.96
CA ILE A 57 14.27 13.74 11.72
C ILE A 57 13.37 13.92 12.96
N PHE A 58 13.48 15.06 13.65
CA PHE A 58 12.64 15.39 14.80
C PHE A 58 11.15 15.41 14.42
N ILE A 59 10.79 16.13 13.35
CA ILE A 59 9.42 16.20 12.85
C ILE A 59 8.93 14.80 12.45
N SER A 60 9.74 14.06 11.69
CA SER A 60 9.46 12.69 11.27
C SER A 60 9.10 11.79 12.46
N VAL A 61 9.93 11.74 13.50
CA VAL A 61 9.66 10.89 14.67
C VAL A 61 8.44 11.39 15.46
N MET A 62 8.23 12.70 15.57
CA MET A 62 7.02 13.24 16.20
C MET A 62 5.74 12.83 15.47
N VAL A 63 5.73 12.95 14.14
CA VAL A 63 4.59 12.54 13.31
C VAL A 63 4.34 11.04 13.45
N GLN A 64 5.38 10.20 13.40
CA GLN A 64 5.23 8.76 13.61
C GLN A 64 4.64 8.44 15.00
N LYS A 65 5.08 9.10 16.08
CA LYS A 65 4.49 8.91 17.41
C LYS A 65 3.03 9.36 17.47
N LEU A 66 2.68 10.46 16.81
CA LEU A 66 1.30 10.94 16.73
C LEU A 66 0.41 9.93 15.98
N LEU A 67 0.86 9.46 14.81
CA LEU A 67 0.16 8.47 14.00
C LEU A 67 -0.10 7.18 14.80
N GLN A 68 0.92 6.66 15.49
CA GLN A 68 0.77 5.49 16.37
C GLN A 68 -0.27 5.73 17.47
N ALA A 69 -0.26 6.90 18.10
CA ALA A 69 -1.23 7.25 19.15
C ALA A 69 -2.66 7.41 18.61
N THR A 70 -2.81 7.88 17.36
CA THR A 70 -4.11 8.14 16.73
C THR A 70 -4.57 7.06 15.76
N ALA A 71 -3.87 5.92 15.67
CA ALA A 71 -4.15 4.90 14.66
C ALA A 71 -5.59 4.39 14.69
N LYS A 72 -6.07 3.97 15.87
CA LYS A 72 -7.45 3.50 16.06
C LYS A 72 -8.51 4.57 15.79
N PRO A 73 -8.44 5.79 16.37
CA PRO A 73 -9.45 6.81 16.10
C PRO A 73 -9.43 7.27 14.63
N MET A 74 -8.27 7.33 13.99
CA MET A 74 -8.14 7.67 12.57
C MET A 74 -8.82 6.62 11.69
N ALA A 75 -8.55 5.33 11.92
CA ALA A 75 -9.19 4.24 11.18
C ALA A 75 -10.72 4.22 11.39
N ALA A 76 -11.19 4.46 12.62
CA ALA A 76 -12.62 4.54 12.92
C ALA A 76 -13.30 5.72 12.20
N PHE A 77 -12.64 6.88 12.19
CA PHE A 77 -13.11 8.05 11.44
C PHE A 77 -13.19 7.77 9.94
N GLY A 78 -12.14 7.22 9.36
CA GLY A 78 -12.11 6.85 7.94
C GLY A 78 -13.22 5.87 7.56
N SER A 79 -13.39 4.81 8.36
CA SER A 79 -14.49 3.86 8.21
C SER A 79 -15.87 4.54 8.25
N GLY A 80 -16.06 5.52 9.14
CA GLY A 80 -17.29 6.31 9.22
C GLY A 80 -17.53 7.16 7.98
N VAL A 81 -16.49 7.85 7.50
CA VAL A 81 -16.54 8.66 6.28
C VAL A 81 -16.88 7.80 5.06
N GLU A 82 -16.20 6.67 4.87
CA GLU A 82 -16.46 5.77 3.74
C GLU A 82 -17.86 5.17 3.80
N ASN A 83 -18.31 4.71 4.97
CA ASN A 83 -19.68 4.23 5.14
C ASN A 83 -20.70 5.31 4.77
N TRP A 84 -20.46 6.55 5.20
CA TRP A 84 -21.34 7.67 4.86
C TRP A 84 -21.37 7.95 3.36
N LEU A 85 -20.21 8.03 2.71
CA LEU A 85 -20.10 8.27 1.27
C LEU A 85 -20.77 7.17 0.45
N ASN A 86 -20.58 5.90 0.83
CA ASN A 86 -21.22 4.77 0.16
C ASN A 86 -22.73 4.72 0.41
N LEU A 87 -23.19 5.10 1.61
CA LEU A 87 -24.62 5.19 1.91
C LEU A 87 -25.30 6.22 1.02
N LEU A 88 -24.68 7.39 0.84
CA LEU A 88 -25.15 8.41 -0.09
C LEU A 88 -25.13 7.88 -1.52
N SER A 89 -24.01 7.32 -1.97
CA SER A 89 -23.84 6.85 -3.36
C SER A 89 -24.85 5.77 -3.73
N GLY A 90 -25.02 4.75 -2.88
CA GLY A 90 -25.94 3.62 -3.10
C GLY A 90 -27.42 3.99 -3.07
N ASN A 91 -27.77 5.17 -2.55
CA ASN A 91 -29.16 5.64 -2.47
C ASN A 91 -29.48 6.81 -3.42
N GLY A 92 -28.59 7.16 -4.35
CA GLY A 92 -28.81 8.27 -5.29
C GLY A 92 -28.56 9.65 -4.68
N GLY A 93 -27.63 9.74 -3.73
CA GLY A 93 -27.24 10.95 -3.02
C GLY A 93 -28.12 11.24 -1.80
N PHE A 94 -27.92 12.40 -1.20
CA PHE A 94 -28.63 12.81 0.03
C PHE A 94 -30.15 12.84 -0.15
N PHE A 95 -30.63 13.45 -1.24
CA PHE A 95 -32.07 13.50 -1.54
C PHE A 95 -32.66 12.11 -1.76
N GLY A 96 -31.96 11.25 -2.49
CA GLY A 96 -32.41 9.87 -2.71
C GLY A 96 -32.48 9.06 -1.41
N LEU A 97 -31.50 9.23 -0.51
CA LEU A 97 -31.52 8.62 0.82
C LEU A 97 -32.72 9.10 1.66
N VAL A 98 -32.97 10.41 1.70
CA VAL A 98 -34.12 10.98 2.42
C VAL A 98 -35.44 10.45 1.84
N MET A 99 -35.57 10.40 0.51
CA MET A 99 -36.77 9.88 -0.15
C MET A 99 -36.97 8.38 0.12
N ASN A 100 -35.91 7.58 0.11
CA ASN A 100 -35.98 6.15 0.43
C ASN A 100 -36.36 5.92 1.90
N ALA A 101 -35.86 6.76 2.82
CA ALA A 101 -36.24 6.71 4.23
C ALA A 101 -37.71 7.12 4.44
N LEU A 102 -38.18 8.21 3.82
CA LEU A 102 -39.57 8.67 3.93
C LEU A 102 -40.57 7.64 3.41
N LYS A 103 -40.24 6.93 2.32
CA LYS A 103 -41.07 5.83 1.79
C LYS A 103 -41.25 4.67 2.77
N MET A 104 -40.33 4.48 3.71
CA MET A 104 -40.46 3.47 4.77
C MET A 104 -41.56 3.87 5.78
N PHE A 105 -41.69 5.17 6.08
CA PHE A 105 -42.68 5.69 7.02
C PHE A 105 -44.05 5.96 6.39
N PHE A 106 -44.08 6.29 5.09
CA PHE A 106 -45.30 6.57 4.34
C PHE A 106 -45.37 5.67 3.08
N PRO A 107 -45.76 4.39 3.21
CA PRO A 107 -45.91 3.51 2.07
C PRO A 107 -46.99 4.05 1.12
N ALA A 108 -46.65 4.17 -0.17
CA ALA A 108 -47.61 4.60 -1.18
C ALA A 108 -48.75 3.57 -1.30
N ARG A 109 -49.99 4.07 -1.44
CA ARG A 109 -51.18 3.24 -1.63
C ARG A 109 -51.04 2.44 -2.94
N GLN A 110 -51.27 1.14 -2.86
CA GLN A 110 -51.02 0.16 -3.92
C GLN A 110 -51.97 0.38 -5.09
N ASN A 111 -51.51 1.13 -6.10
CA ASN A 111 -52.14 1.20 -7.41
C ASN A 111 -51.17 0.60 -8.43
N GLU A 112 -51.69 -0.30 -9.26
CA GLU A 112 -50.97 -1.22 -10.15
C GLU A 112 -50.24 -0.51 -11.31
N THR A 113 -49.14 0.21 -11.06
CA THR A 113 -48.17 0.58 -12.11
C THR A 113 -46.80 1.02 -11.56
N THR A 114 -46.36 0.48 -10.42
CA THR A 114 -45.06 0.88 -9.83
C THR A 114 -44.18 -0.31 -9.45
N SER A 115 -44.02 -1.27 -10.35
CA SER A 115 -43.11 -2.42 -10.17
C SER A 115 -41.61 -2.07 -10.24
N MET A 116 -41.23 -0.79 -10.25
CA MET A 116 -39.83 -0.35 -10.37
C MET A 116 -39.24 0.38 -9.15
N LEU A 117 -39.99 0.60 -8.06
CA LEU A 117 -39.58 1.53 -7.00
C LEU A 117 -39.72 1.01 -5.55
N GLU A 118 -39.60 -0.29 -5.32
CA GLU A 118 -39.35 -0.84 -3.97
C GLU A 118 -37.88 -0.64 -3.52
N ARG A 119 -37.32 0.57 -3.69
CA ARG A 119 -35.97 0.84 -3.18
C ARG A 119 -36.04 1.15 -1.68
N LYS A 120 -35.90 0.11 -0.87
CA LYS A 120 -35.48 0.23 0.53
C LYS A 120 -34.11 0.92 0.59
N VAL A 121 -33.80 1.55 1.72
CA VAL A 121 -32.48 2.14 1.96
C VAL A 121 -31.42 1.05 1.75
N VAL A 122 -30.50 1.29 0.82
CA VAL A 122 -29.39 0.39 0.54
C VAL A 122 -28.29 0.67 1.55
N HIS A 123 -28.02 -0.28 2.43
CA HIS A 123 -26.94 -0.15 3.41
C HIS A 123 -25.59 -0.54 2.77
N PRO A 124 -24.51 0.21 3.05
CA PRO A 124 -23.18 -0.14 2.58
C PRO A 124 -22.73 -1.49 3.13
N ASP A 125 -22.18 -2.32 2.27
CA ASP A 125 -21.48 -3.55 2.63
C ASP A 125 -20.04 -3.44 2.14
N LYS A 126 -19.09 -3.32 3.08
CA LYS A 126 -17.65 -3.17 2.81
C LYS A 126 -17.04 -4.30 1.98
N THR A 127 -17.68 -5.46 1.97
CA THR A 127 -17.20 -6.65 1.26
C THR A 127 -17.80 -6.77 -0.14
N SER A 128 -18.70 -5.86 -0.52
CA SER A 128 -19.40 -5.89 -1.80
C SER A 128 -18.65 -5.15 -2.92
N ALA A 129 -18.94 -5.55 -4.16
CA ALA A 129 -18.43 -4.90 -5.36
C ALA A 129 -19.02 -3.49 -5.61
N SER A 130 -19.94 -3.01 -4.79
CA SER A 130 -20.50 -1.66 -4.88
C SER A 130 -19.92 -0.70 -3.85
N PHE A 131 -19.11 -1.19 -2.90
CA PHE A 131 -18.46 -0.37 -1.90
C PHE A 131 -17.13 0.18 -2.41
N LEU A 132 -16.98 1.49 -2.29
CA LEU A 132 -15.79 2.23 -2.69
C LEU A 132 -15.03 2.76 -1.47
N SER A 133 -13.72 2.73 -1.54
CA SER A 133 -12.83 3.47 -0.64
C SER A 133 -13.08 4.98 -0.74
N PHE A 134 -12.45 5.74 0.15
CA PHE A 134 -12.43 7.20 0.03
C PHE A 134 -11.89 7.66 -1.34
N ILE A 135 -10.86 7.00 -1.87
CA ILE A 135 -10.26 7.33 -3.16
C ILE A 135 -11.24 7.05 -4.31
N GLY A 136 -11.91 5.90 -4.29
CA GLY A 136 -12.94 5.55 -5.26
C GLY A 136 -14.15 6.50 -5.24
N ASN A 137 -14.44 7.11 -4.09
CA ASN A 137 -15.49 8.13 -3.99
C ASN A 137 -15.07 9.50 -4.58
N ILE A 138 -13.77 9.82 -4.60
CA ILE A 138 -13.24 11.05 -5.24
C ILE A 138 -13.20 10.90 -6.76
N ASP A 139 -12.72 9.75 -7.24
CA ASP A 139 -12.65 9.46 -8.67
C ASP A 139 -13.53 8.25 -9.00
N LYS A 140 -14.67 8.49 -9.65
CA LYS A 140 -15.64 7.45 -10.00
C LYS A 140 -15.43 6.81 -11.38
N ARG A 141 -14.37 7.17 -12.10
CA ARG A 141 -14.07 6.59 -13.43
C ARG A 141 -13.77 5.10 -13.29
N LEU A 142 -14.50 4.28 -14.04
CA LEU A 142 -14.42 2.83 -13.95
C LEU A 142 -13.80 2.22 -15.21
N GLU A 143 -14.18 2.77 -16.37
CA GLU A 143 -13.81 2.24 -17.68
C GLU A 143 -12.41 2.70 -18.10
N LEU A 144 -11.72 1.84 -18.85
CA LEU A 144 -10.58 2.25 -19.64
C LEU A 144 -11.06 3.16 -20.78
N ASP A 145 -10.25 4.15 -21.16
CA ASP A 145 -10.58 5.04 -22.27
C ASP A 145 -10.66 4.24 -23.57
N SER A 146 -11.84 4.19 -24.18
CA SER A 146 -12.11 3.44 -25.40
C SER A 146 -11.33 3.96 -26.61
N ASN A 147 -10.80 5.18 -26.56
CA ASN A 147 -9.93 5.73 -27.61
C ASN A 147 -8.47 5.27 -27.50
N ILE A 148 -8.10 4.61 -26.39
CA ILE A 148 -6.75 4.08 -26.17
C ILE A 148 -6.80 2.56 -26.35
N SER A 149 -6.70 2.12 -27.60
CA SER A 149 -6.63 0.69 -27.92
C SER A 149 -5.29 0.08 -27.48
N HIS A 150 -5.24 -1.25 -27.36
CA HIS A 150 -4.02 -1.98 -26.94
C HIS A 150 -2.77 -1.64 -27.79
N GLY A 151 -2.93 -1.36 -29.09
CA GLY A 151 -1.81 -0.99 -29.96
C GLY A 151 -1.27 0.43 -29.73
N ASP A 152 -1.96 1.26 -28.96
CA ASP A 152 -1.53 2.61 -28.64
C ASP A 152 -0.39 2.60 -27.62
N LYS A 153 0.66 3.38 -27.86
CA LYS A 153 1.78 3.56 -26.93
C LYS A 153 1.37 4.01 -25.52
N ARG A 154 0.18 4.61 -25.37
CA ARG A 154 -0.39 5.08 -24.11
C ARG A 154 -1.14 3.99 -23.33
N TYR A 155 -1.46 2.86 -23.96
CA TYR A 155 -2.33 1.84 -23.38
C TYR A 155 -1.85 1.35 -22.01
N PHE A 156 -0.61 0.88 -21.94
CA PHE A 156 -0.06 0.36 -20.68
C PHE A 156 0.07 1.45 -19.62
N ALA A 157 0.30 2.71 -20.00
CA ALA A 157 0.30 3.82 -19.07
C ALA A 157 -1.11 4.08 -18.51
N ALA A 158 -2.13 4.11 -19.36
CA ALA A 158 -3.52 4.27 -18.94
C ALA A 158 -4.00 3.12 -18.06
N LEU A 159 -3.69 1.88 -18.44
CA LEU A 159 -3.97 0.68 -17.64
C LEU A 159 -3.26 0.73 -16.29
N SER A 160 -1.98 1.14 -16.25
CA SER A 160 -1.22 1.28 -15.00
C SER A 160 -1.83 2.31 -14.05
N VAL A 161 -2.29 3.45 -14.58
CA VAL A 161 -3.00 4.47 -13.78
C VAL A 161 -4.30 3.92 -13.21
N MET A 162 -5.11 3.25 -14.04
CA MET A 162 -6.38 2.67 -13.61
C MET A 162 -6.19 1.53 -12.61
N ALA A 163 -5.18 0.67 -12.80
CA ALA A 163 -4.82 -0.37 -11.85
C ALA A 163 -4.30 0.22 -10.53
N SER A 164 -3.45 1.25 -10.57
CA SER A 164 -2.95 1.93 -9.37
C SER A 164 -4.09 2.55 -8.57
N LYS A 165 -5.09 3.13 -9.24
CA LYS A 165 -6.29 3.63 -8.58
C LYS A 165 -7.13 2.50 -8.00
N ALA A 166 -7.40 1.46 -8.79
CA ALA A 166 -8.19 0.32 -8.37
C ALA A 166 -7.60 -0.42 -7.16
N SER A 167 -6.28 -0.37 -6.99
CA SER A 167 -5.59 -1.04 -5.90
C SER A 167 -6.06 -0.57 -4.52
N TYR A 168 -6.71 0.59 -4.42
CA TYR A 168 -7.32 1.11 -3.20
C TYR A 168 -8.63 0.43 -2.80
N GLU A 169 -9.22 -0.38 -3.68
CA GLU A 169 -10.56 -0.91 -3.48
C GLU A 169 -10.56 -2.32 -2.88
N ASN A 170 -11.72 -2.78 -2.40
CA ASN A 170 -11.84 -4.12 -1.87
C ASN A 170 -11.75 -5.19 -2.99
N GLN A 171 -11.42 -6.43 -2.61
CA GLN A 171 -11.23 -7.52 -3.58
C GLN A 171 -12.43 -7.73 -4.51
N LYS A 172 -13.68 -7.64 -4.02
CA LYS A 172 -14.87 -7.88 -4.85
C LYS A 172 -15.09 -6.76 -5.86
N TYR A 173 -14.78 -5.52 -5.48
CA TYR A 173 -14.76 -4.41 -6.42
C TYR A 173 -13.69 -4.63 -7.50
N ILE A 174 -12.44 -4.90 -7.10
CA ILE A 174 -11.33 -5.14 -8.03
C ILE A 174 -11.62 -6.31 -8.98
N GLU A 175 -12.16 -7.40 -8.45
CA GLU A 175 -12.53 -8.57 -9.26
C GLU A 175 -13.55 -8.18 -10.35
N SER A 176 -14.59 -7.43 -9.99
CA SER A 176 -15.62 -6.97 -10.92
C SER A 176 -15.07 -5.98 -11.95
N ILE A 177 -14.26 -5.00 -11.57
CA ILE A 177 -13.71 -4.05 -12.56
C ILE A 177 -12.81 -4.77 -13.58
N VAL A 178 -11.97 -5.70 -13.14
CA VAL A 178 -11.00 -6.38 -14.02
C VAL A 178 -11.74 -7.30 -14.98
N GLN A 179 -12.66 -8.12 -14.47
CA GLN A 179 -13.37 -9.12 -15.27
C GLN A 179 -14.54 -8.53 -16.07
N ASP A 180 -15.38 -7.71 -15.44
CA ASP A 180 -16.63 -7.25 -16.03
C ASP A 180 -16.45 -5.99 -16.87
N HIS A 181 -15.54 -5.09 -16.48
CA HIS A 181 -15.35 -3.81 -17.18
C HIS A 181 -14.17 -3.86 -18.14
N TRP A 182 -12.98 -4.24 -17.66
CA TRP A 182 -11.77 -4.27 -18.49
C TRP A 182 -11.65 -5.54 -19.35
N LYS A 183 -12.46 -6.56 -19.04
CA LYS A 183 -12.48 -7.85 -19.73
C LYS A 183 -11.11 -8.54 -19.72
N MET A 184 -10.43 -8.48 -18.58
CA MET A 184 -9.11 -9.04 -18.30
C MET A 184 -9.21 -10.17 -17.26
N TYR A 185 -8.13 -10.92 -17.06
CA TYR A 185 -8.12 -11.99 -16.07
C TYR A 185 -7.64 -11.48 -14.71
N PHE A 186 -8.49 -11.61 -13.69
CA PHE A 186 -8.12 -11.29 -12.31
C PHE A 186 -7.35 -12.46 -11.69
N VAL A 187 -6.09 -12.21 -11.30
CA VAL A 187 -5.23 -13.25 -10.71
C VAL A 187 -5.48 -13.37 -9.21
N GLY A 188 -5.57 -12.24 -8.51
CA GLY A 188 -5.81 -12.22 -7.07
C GLY A 188 -5.52 -10.87 -6.43
N SER A 189 -5.98 -10.70 -5.19
CA SER A 189 -5.68 -9.57 -4.30
C SER A 189 -5.10 -10.12 -3.01
N TYR A 190 -4.09 -9.46 -2.47
CA TYR A 190 -3.26 -9.99 -1.41
C TYR A 190 -2.92 -8.93 -0.37
N ASP A 191 -2.93 -9.35 0.90
CA ASP A 191 -2.43 -8.58 2.03
C ASP A 191 -1.16 -9.27 2.54
N PHE A 192 -0.01 -8.62 2.35
CA PHE A 192 1.30 -9.17 2.67
C PHE A 192 1.83 -8.69 4.01
N TRP A 193 2.57 -9.59 4.65
CA TRP A 193 3.16 -9.38 5.96
C TRP A 193 4.32 -8.38 5.92
N ASN A 194 4.38 -7.52 6.95
CA ASN A 194 5.51 -6.64 7.23
C ASN A 194 6.14 -7.04 8.56
N ASP A 195 7.35 -7.60 8.51
CA ASP A 195 8.08 -8.09 9.69
C ASP A 195 8.28 -7.02 10.76
N TYR A 196 8.40 -5.74 10.39
CA TYR A 196 8.70 -4.65 11.32
C TYR A 196 7.47 -4.12 12.04
N GLN A 197 6.31 -4.18 11.39
CA GLN A 197 5.02 -3.79 11.97
C GLN A 197 4.27 -4.97 12.59
N GLU A 198 4.69 -6.20 12.27
CA GLU A 198 4.07 -7.46 12.72
C GLU A 198 2.57 -7.52 12.37
N LYS A 199 2.25 -7.07 11.15
CA LYS A 199 0.91 -7.00 10.58
C LYS A 199 0.98 -7.14 9.06
N ALA A 200 -0.15 -7.48 8.45
CA ALA A 200 -0.30 -7.41 7.00
C ALA A 200 -0.64 -5.96 6.59
N THR A 201 0.35 -5.20 6.14
CA THR A 201 0.19 -3.76 5.84
C THR A 201 0.55 -3.38 4.41
N THR A 202 1.01 -4.34 3.60
CA THR A 202 1.33 -4.09 2.19
C THR A 202 0.35 -4.85 1.32
N GLN A 203 -0.41 -4.12 0.52
CA GLN A 203 -1.50 -4.70 -0.27
C GLN A 203 -1.20 -4.55 -1.75
N ALA A 204 -1.48 -5.57 -2.54
CA ALA A 204 -1.40 -5.50 -3.98
C ALA A 204 -2.41 -6.43 -4.61
N PHE A 205 -2.79 -6.13 -5.84
CA PHE A 205 -3.52 -7.07 -6.67
C PHE A 205 -2.81 -7.30 -8.00
N VAL A 206 -3.14 -8.42 -8.63
CA VAL A 206 -2.54 -8.85 -9.88
C VAL A 206 -3.64 -9.14 -10.88
N LEU A 207 -3.44 -8.67 -12.12
CA LEU A 207 -4.28 -8.99 -13.27
C LEU A 207 -3.40 -9.43 -14.45
N GLU A 208 -4.00 -10.12 -15.41
CA GLU A 208 -3.42 -10.43 -16.70
C GLU A 208 -4.24 -9.77 -17.81
N ASP A 209 -3.57 -8.92 -18.58
CA ASP A 209 -4.10 -8.34 -19.81
C ASP A 209 -4.12 -9.39 -20.93
N LYS A 210 -4.89 -9.13 -21.99
CA LYS A 210 -5.21 -10.08 -23.07
C LYS A 210 -4.01 -10.54 -23.92
N ASN A 211 -2.82 -9.97 -23.73
CA ASN A 211 -1.60 -10.28 -24.47
C ASN A 211 -0.45 -10.74 -23.55
N ASP A 212 -0.76 -11.58 -22.56
CA ASP A 212 0.21 -12.16 -21.61
C ASP A 212 1.01 -11.11 -20.82
N VAL A 213 0.43 -9.92 -20.57
CA VAL A 213 1.04 -8.89 -19.72
C VAL A 213 0.44 -8.97 -18.33
N ILE A 214 1.28 -9.35 -17.37
CA ILE A 214 0.92 -9.42 -15.95
C ILE A 214 1.09 -8.02 -15.34
N VAL A 215 0.04 -7.45 -14.76
CA VAL A 215 0.11 -6.15 -14.07
C VAL A 215 -0.01 -6.39 -12.58
N VAL A 216 1.03 -6.01 -11.84
CA VAL A 216 1.06 -5.98 -10.38
C VAL A 216 0.82 -4.54 -9.93
N ALA A 217 -0.26 -4.32 -9.19
CA ALA A 217 -0.63 -2.99 -8.71
C ALA A 217 -0.57 -2.95 -7.18
N PHE A 218 0.42 -2.23 -6.64
CA PHE A 218 0.55 -1.97 -5.21
C PHE A 218 -0.38 -0.85 -4.78
N ARG A 219 -1.10 -1.10 -3.68
CA ARG A 219 -1.89 -0.10 -2.99
C ARG A 219 -1.00 0.94 -2.32
N GLY A 220 -1.41 2.19 -2.44
CA GLY A 220 -0.75 3.29 -1.74
C GLY A 220 -1.32 3.56 -0.37
N THR A 221 -0.95 4.71 0.17
CA THR A 221 -1.37 5.18 1.49
C THR A 221 -2.86 5.51 1.51
N GLU A 222 -3.64 4.80 2.33
CA GLU A 222 -5.01 5.22 2.64
C GLU A 222 -4.99 6.49 3.51
N PRO A 223 -5.85 7.49 3.26
CA PRO A 223 -5.84 8.73 4.02
C PRO A 223 -5.99 8.54 5.54
N PHE A 224 -6.66 7.47 5.95
CA PHE A 224 -6.98 7.17 7.34
C PHE A 224 -6.24 5.94 7.89
N ASP A 225 -5.14 5.54 7.26
CA ASP A 225 -4.28 4.44 7.72
C ASP A 225 -2.95 4.97 8.27
N ALA A 226 -2.86 4.99 9.60
CA ALA A 226 -1.67 5.43 10.31
C ALA A 226 -0.44 4.53 10.11
N ASP A 227 -0.63 3.22 9.88
CA ASP A 227 0.46 2.27 9.67
C ASP A 227 1.10 2.51 8.28
N ALA A 228 0.27 2.80 7.27
CA ALA A 228 0.74 3.19 5.94
C ALA A 228 1.50 4.54 5.98
N TRP A 229 0.91 5.58 6.60
CA TRP A 229 1.57 6.88 6.76
C TRP A 229 2.89 6.79 7.55
N SER A 230 2.97 5.90 8.54
CA SER A 230 4.20 5.71 9.32
C SER A 230 5.36 5.24 8.44
N SER A 231 5.09 4.47 7.38
CA SER A 231 6.10 4.06 6.42
C SER A 231 6.57 5.21 5.54
N ASP A 232 5.68 6.14 5.17
CA ASP A 232 6.02 7.34 4.39
C ASP A 232 6.85 8.34 5.19
N PHE A 233 6.60 8.45 6.50
CA PHE A 233 7.36 9.32 7.40
C PHE A 233 8.59 8.63 8.00
N ASP A 234 8.91 7.38 7.64
CA ASP A 234 10.10 6.69 8.16
C ASP A 234 11.38 7.11 7.44
N LEU A 235 12.04 8.16 7.93
CA LEU A 235 13.33 8.61 7.38
C LEU A 235 14.52 7.67 7.63
N SER A 236 14.27 6.45 8.12
CA SER A 236 15.26 5.38 8.09
C SER A 236 15.76 5.14 6.66
N TRP A 237 16.99 4.67 6.52
CA TRP A 237 17.53 4.21 5.24
C TRP A 237 18.57 3.11 5.45
N TYR A 238 18.72 2.27 4.43
CA TYR A 238 19.83 1.33 4.31
C TYR A 238 20.60 1.63 3.03
N GLU A 239 21.92 1.50 3.08
CA GLU A 239 22.78 1.62 1.91
C GLU A 239 23.05 0.23 1.32
N LEU A 240 22.56 0.02 0.09
CA LEU A 240 22.78 -1.22 -0.65
C LEU A 240 23.90 -1.04 -1.69
N PRO A 241 24.80 -2.04 -1.83
CA PRO A 241 25.83 -2.00 -2.87
C PRO A 241 25.23 -1.79 -4.27
N GLY A 242 25.78 -0.82 -5.02
CA GLY A 242 25.33 -0.50 -6.38
C GLY A 242 24.02 0.29 -6.50
N ALA A 243 23.17 0.32 -5.46
CA ALA A 243 21.91 1.06 -5.46
C ALA A 243 21.93 2.32 -4.56
N GLY A 244 22.90 2.44 -3.66
CA GLY A 244 23.03 3.57 -2.75
C GLY A 244 22.03 3.54 -1.60
N LYS A 245 21.66 4.72 -1.07
CA LYS A 245 20.76 4.84 0.08
C LYS A 245 19.30 4.70 -0.34
N ILE A 246 18.63 3.70 0.20
CA ILE A 246 17.22 3.40 -0.07
C ILE A 246 16.41 3.64 1.20
N HIS A 247 15.20 4.17 1.02
CA HIS A 247 14.24 4.44 2.10
C HIS A 247 13.86 3.17 2.89
N GLY A 248 14.08 3.20 4.20
CA GLY A 248 13.89 2.09 5.13
C GLY A 248 12.43 1.63 5.20
N GLY A 249 11.49 2.56 5.35
CA GLY A 249 10.05 2.26 5.40
C GLY A 249 9.58 1.43 4.20
N PHE A 250 9.91 1.85 2.98
CA PHE A 250 9.54 1.13 1.75
C PHE A 250 10.20 -0.24 1.62
N MET A 251 11.46 -0.39 2.04
CA MET A 251 12.08 -1.72 2.07
C MET A 251 11.39 -2.66 3.05
N LYS A 252 11.06 -2.17 4.26
CA LYS A 252 10.32 -2.95 5.28
C LYS A 252 8.94 -3.36 4.76
N ALA A 253 8.20 -2.42 4.15
CA ALA A 253 6.89 -2.69 3.55
C ALA A 253 6.99 -3.71 2.40
N LEU A 254 8.00 -3.58 1.54
CA LEU A 254 8.16 -4.50 0.42
C LEU A 254 8.52 -5.93 0.85
N GLY A 255 9.17 -6.13 1.99
CA GLY A 255 9.49 -7.46 2.51
C GLY A 255 10.92 -7.67 2.95
N LEU A 256 11.65 -6.60 3.30
CA LEU A 256 12.94 -6.72 3.97
C LEU A 256 12.77 -7.57 5.24
N GLN A 257 13.55 -8.63 5.39
CA GLN A 257 13.44 -9.51 6.55
C GLN A 257 14.32 -9.02 7.71
N LYS A 258 13.78 -9.10 8.93
CA LYS A 258 14.58 -8.86 10.15
C LYS A 258 15.78 -9.83 10.18
N ASN A 259 16.98 -9.33 10.49
CA ASN A 259 18.23 -10.10 10.62
C ASN A 259 18.82 -10.75 9.36
N GLN A 260 18.05 -10.87 8.27
CA GLN A 260 18.49 -11.57 7.05
C GLN A 260 18.61 -10.61 5.85
N GLY A 261 18.00 -9.44 5.93
CA GLY A 261 17.99 -8.49 4.83
C GLY A 261 17.13 -9.01 3.68
N TRP A 262 17.78 -9.31 2.55
CA TRP A 262 17.15 -9.84 1.33
C TRP A 262 17.67 -11.24 1.00
N PRO A 263 17.33 -12.28 1.79
CA PRO A 263 17.74 -13.64 1.48
C PRO A 263 17.24 -14.08 0.10
N GLN A 264 17.89 -15.08 -0.50
CA GLN A 264 17.49 -15.54 -1.84
C GLN A 264 16.06 -16.07 -1.85
N GLU A 265 15.66 -16.87 -0.85
CA GLU A 265 14.30 -17.36 -0.66
C GLU A 265 13.82 -17.03 0.75
N GLN A 266 12.51 -16.93 0.92
CA GLN A 266 11.89 -16.78 2.23
C GLN A 266 11.63 -18.16 2.84
N ASP A 267 11.79 -18.27 4.16
CA ASP A 267 11.41 -19.46 4.92
C ASP A 267 9.90 -19.72 4.77
N ASP A 268 9.55 -20.91 4.28
CA ASP A 268 8.16 -21.34 4.04
C ASP A 268 7.30 -21.34 5.33
N ASN A 269 7.92 -21.34 6.51
CA ASN A 269 7.20 -21.27 7.78
C ASN A 269 6.79 -19.83 8.19
N LYS A 270 7.24 -18.81 7.44
CA LYS A 270 6.92 -17.40 7.73
C LYS A 270 5.77 -16.89 6.85
N PRO A 271 4.94 -15.97 7.35
CA PRO A 271 3.93 -15.30 6.53
C PRO A 271 4.55 -14.62 5.32
N ASP A 272 3.92 -14.78 4.15
CA ASP A 272 4.40 -14.23 2.89
C ASP A 272 4.57 -12.71 2.93
N THR A 273 5.76 -12.25 2.58
CA THR A 273 6.04 -10.82 2.35
C THR A 273 5.92 -10.50 0.87
N ALA A 274 5.64 -9.22 0.56
CA ALA A 274 5.22 -8.83 -0.79
C ALA A 274 6.24 -9.16 -1.87
N TYR A 275 7.53 -8.91 -1.63
CA TYR A 275 8.61 -9.18 -2.58
C TYR A 275 8.65 -10.65 -2.98
N TYR A 276 8.68 -11.57 -2.00
CA TYR A 276 8.89 -12.99 -2.27
C TYR A 276 7.67 -13.62 -2.92
N ALA A 277 6.47 -13.31 -2.42
CA ALA A 277 5.23 -13.84 -2.97
C ALA A 277 4.99 -13.36 -4.41
N ILE A 278 5.16 -12.06 -4.68
CA ILE A 278 4.99 -11.50 -6.03
C ILE A 278 6.09 -12.03 -6.96
N ARG A 279 7.35 -12.13 -6.51
CA ARG A 279 8.43 -12.69 -7.32
C ARG A 279 8.16 -14.15 -7.69
N LYS A 280 7.66 -14.96 -6.76
CA LYS A 280 7.28 -16.36 -7.01
C LYS A 280 6.12 -16.45 -8.00
N LEU A 281 5.06 -15.66 -7.78
CA LEU A 281 3.91 -15.56 -8.68
C LEU A 281 4.35 -15.17 -10.10
N LEU A 282 5.16 -14.12 -10.24
CA LEU A 282 5.67 -13.67 -11.53
C LEU A 282 6.52 -14.75 -12.20
N LYS A 283 7.39 -15.45 -11.46
CA LYS A 283 8.21 -16.54 -12.00
C LYS A 283 7.34 -17.67 -12.58
N GLU A 284 6.35 -18.12 -11.83
CA GLU A 284 5.43 -19.19 -12.27
C GLU A 284 4.60 -18.79 -13.49
N ARG A 285 4.20 -17.51 -13.56
CA ARG A 285 3.36 -16.98 -14.64
C ARG A 285 4.15 -16.70 -15.91
N LEU A 286 5.34 -16.11 -15.79
CA LEU A 286 6.25 -15.85 -16.91
C LEU A 286 6.75 -17.13 -17.58
N GLN A 287 6.81 -18.25 -16.85
CA GLN A 287 7.17 -19.56 -17.41
C GLN A 287 6.11 -20.15 -18.35
N LYS A 288 4.88 -19.61 -18.37
CA LYS A 288 3.78 -20.13 -19.20
C LYS A 288 3.84 -19.66 -20.66
N SER A 289 4.54 -18.56 -20.95
CA SER A 289 4.63 -17.97 -22.28
C SER A 289 5.96 -17.23 -22.43
N ASP A 290 6.71 -17.56 -23.49
CA ASP A 290 8.02 -16.92 -23.78
C ASP A 290 7.90 -15.42 -24.10
N ASN A 291 6.70 -14.95 -24.43
CA ASN A 291 6.41 -13.54 -24.71
C ASN A 291 5.86 -12.79 -23.50
N ALA A 292 5.65 -13.48 -22.36
CA ALA A 292 5.04 -12.88 -21.19
C ALA A 292 5.91 -11.74 -20.64
N LYS A 293 5.26 -10.64 -20.30
CA LYS A 293 5.89 -9.46 -19.70
C LYS A 293 5.15 -9.12 -18.42
N PHE A 294 5.78 -8.31 -17.58
CA PHE A 294 5.09 -7.77 -16.42
C PHE A 294 5.30 -6.28 -16.27
N ILE A 295 4.31 -5.64 -15.68
CA ILE A 295 4.30 -4.24 -15.27
C ILE A 295 4.12 -4.23 -13.75
N VAL A 296 4.88 -3.38 -13.08
CA VAL A 296 4.65 -3.07 -11.67
C VAL A 296 4.23 -1.61 -11.59
N THR A 297 3.12 -1.35 -10.92
CA THR A 297 2.55 -0.02 -10.81
C THR A 297 2.01 0.22 -9.40
N GLY A 298 1.78 1.50 -9.09
CA GLY A 298 1.14 1.93 -7.86
C GLY A 298 1.16 3.44 -7.77
N HIS A 299 0.43 3.97 -6.79
CA HIS A 299 0.36 5.40 -6.48
C HIS A 299 0.80 5.65 -5.03
N SER A 300 1.35 6.84 -4.72
CA SER A 300 1.88 7.17 -3.39
C SER A 300 2.91 6.12 -2.92
N LEU A 301 2.79 5.58 -1.69
CA LEU A 301 3.54 4.42 -1.20
C LEU A 301 3.61 3.27 -2.22
N GLY A 302 2.51 2.93 -2.88
CA GLY A 302 2.47 1.86 -3.88
C GLY A 302 3.35 2.15 -5.09
N GLY A 303 3.50 3.43 -5.47
CA GLY A 303 4.43 3.86 -6.50
C GLY A 303 5.89 3.71 -6.09
N ALA A 304 6.20 3.98 -4.81
CA ALA A 304 7.52 3.73 -4.25
C ALA A 304 7.86 2.23 -4.23
N LEU A 305 6.90 1.38 -3.83
CA LEU A 305 7.04 -0.08 -3.89
C LEU A 305 7.20 -0.58 -5.33
N ALA A 306 6.46 -0.01 -6.27
CA ALA A 306 6.55 -0.36 -7.68
C ALA A 306 7.92 -0.03 -8.31
N ALA A 307 8.54 1.07 -7.89
CA ALA A 307 9.91 1.41 -8.29
C ALA A 307 10.97 0.55 -7.57
N LEU A 308 10.74 0.23 -6.30
CA LEU A 308 11.68 -0.52 -5.48
C LEU A 308 11.74 -2.00 -5.86
N PHE A 309 10.61 -2.62 -6.19
CA PHE A 309 10.53 -4.04 -6.55
C PHE A 309 11.54 -4.47 -7.63
N PRO A 310 11.59 -3.85 -8.83
CA PRO A 310 12.55 -4.22 -9.86
C PRO A 310 14.00 -3.87 -9.46
N ALA A 311 14.22 -2.84 -8.64
CA ALA A 311 15.54 -2.49 -8.14
C ALA A 311 16.10 -3.61 -7.23
N ILE A 312 15.30 -4.11 -6.28
CA ILE A 312 15.68 -5.25 -5.43
C ILE A 312 15.85 -6.52 -6.26
N LEU A 313 14.96 -6.79 -7.23
CA LEU A 313 15.09 -7.92 -8.15
C LEU A 313 16.42 -7.91 -8.94
N SER A 314 16.93 -6.73 -9.27
CA SER A 314 18.20 -6.56 -9.98
C SER A 314 19.41 -6.67 -9.04
N CYS A 315 19.29 -6.14 -7.82
CA CYS A 315 20.35 -6.22 -6.81
C CYS A 315 20.60 -7.67 -6.36
N THR A 316 19.54 -8.44 -6.12
CA THR A 316 19.66 -9.86 -5.69
C THR A 316 20.21 -10.78 -6.79
N ARG A 317 20.14 -10.37 -8.07
CA ARG A 317 20.75 -11.11 -9.20
C ARG A 317 22.23 -10.78 -9.42
N SER A 318 22.63 -9.53 -9.18
CA SER A 318 23.98 -9.04 -9.52
C SER A 318 25.00 -9.32 -8.43
N HIS A 319 24.57 -9.38 -7.18
CA HIS A 319 25.41 -9.69 -6.04
C HIS A 319 24.82 -10.94 -5.41
N GLY A 320 25.46 -12.08 -5.58
CA GLY A 320 25.24 -13.21 -4.69
C GLY A 320 25.49 -12.73 -3.25
N CYS A 321 24.46 -12.18 -2.60
CA CYS A 321 24.36 -12.02 -1.15
C CYS A 321 24.12 -13.40 -0.52
N SER A 322 24.80 -14.41 -1.05
CA SER A 322 25.18 -15.65 -0.40
C SER A 322 26.52 -15.36 0.27
N THR A 323 26.49 -15.00 1.55
CA THR A 323 27.55 -15.48 2.42
C THR A 323 27.19 -16.92 2.72
N ASP A 324 27.86 -17.83 2.01
CA ASP A 324 27.95 -19.29 2.19
C ASP A 324 26.67 -20.13 2.20
#